data_AF-A0A432JLS1-F1
#
_entry.id   AF-A0A432JLS1-F1
#
_cell.length_a   1.000
_cell.length_b   1.000
_cell.length_c   1.000
_cell.angle_alpha   90.00
_cell.angle_beta   90.00
_cell.angle_gamma   90.00
#
_symmetry.space_group_name_H-M   'P 1'
#
loop_
_entity.id
_entity.type
_entity.pdbx_description
1 polymer ?
#
loop_
_entity_poly.entity_id
_entity_poly.type
_entity_poly.pdbx_seq_one_letter_code
_entity_poly.pdbx_strand_id
1 'polypeptide(L)'
;MNNVSSKLLDSAVTELSKLPGIGKKSALRLAIHLLRRDAIDVELLGNSLIKMRNETQFCKRCHNISDGELCEVCRSPKREHSTICVVENINDVIAIENTGQYQGVYHVLGGIIAPMEGIGPADLHIESLFQRIKDEDIKEVIMALPTTVEGDTTNFYIYRNLSKSLNKITTISRGVSIGNELEYTDEITLGRSILNRLPYEDYMNK
;
A
#
# COMPACT_ATOMS: atom_id res chain seq x y z
N MET A 1 6.82 -8.62 37.89
CA MET A 1 5.44 -8.08 37.81
C MET A 1 5.53 -6.61 38.18
N ASN A 2 5.42 -5.70 37.21
CA ASN A 2 5.45 -4.27 37.51
C ASN A 2 4.12 -3.89 38.14
N ASN A 3 4.13 -3.74 39.47
CA ASN A 3 2.98 -3.33 40.27
C ASN A 3 2.76 -1.83 40.04
N VAL A 4 2.01 -1.48 39.00
CA VAL A 4 1.51 -0.12 38.84
C VAL A 4 0.24 -0.02 39.67
N SER A 5 0.20 0.90 40.64
CA SER A 5 -0.92 1.00 41.59
C SER A 5 -2.24 1.48 40.96
N SER A 6 -2.24 1.90 39.69
CA SER A 6 -3.39 2.49 39.02
C SER A 6 -3.95 1.57 37.93
N LYS A 7 -5.18 1.10 38.14
CA LYS A 7 -5.93 0.30 37.15
C LYS A 7 -6.11 1.04 35.81
N LEU A 8 -6.22 2.37 35.84
CA LEU A 8 -6.37 3.20 34.64
C LEU A 8 -5.09 3.21 33.80
N LEU A 9 -3.93 3.30 34.46
CA LEU A 9 -2.63 3.25 33.78
C LEU A 9 -2.39 1.87 33.17
N ASP A 10 -2.69 0.79 33.90
CA ASP A 10 -2.55 -0.58 33.37
C ASP A 10 -3.45 -0.85 32.15
N SER A 11 -4.67 -0.29 32.16
CA SER A 11 -5.59 -0.39 31.02
C SER A 11 -5.03 0.31 29.79
N ALA A 12 -4.52 1.54 29.93
CA ALA A 12 -3.90 2.28 28.84
C ALA A 12 -2.66 1.57 28.28
N VAL A 13 -1.80 1.02 29.15
CA VAL A 13 -0.62 0.24 28.73
C VAL A 13 -1.02 -1.01 27.97
N THR A 14 -2.08 -1.69 28.41
CA THR A 14 -2.59 -2.89 27.74
C THR A 14 -3.06 -2.56 26.33
N GLU A 15 -3.87 -1.53 26.14
CA GLU A 15 -4.36 -1.12 24.82
C GLU A 15 -3.23 -0.63 23.90
N LEU A 16 -2.32 0.22 24.40
CA LEU A 16 -1.18 0.69 23.62
C LEU A 16 -0.24 -0.45 23.19
N SER A 17 -0.12 -1.51 23.99
CA SER A 17 0.73 -2.66 23.68
C SER A 17 0.16 -3.59 22.60
N LYS A 18 -1.09 -3.42 22.19
CA LYS A 18 -1.69 -4.16 21.07
C LYS A 18 -1.28 -3.60 19.71
N LEU A 19 -0.75 -2.37 19.67
CA LEU A 19 -0.30 -1.74 18.43
C LEU A 19 1.00 -2.41 17.93
N PRO A 20 1.13 -2.65 16.61
CA PRO A 20 2.32 -3.27 16.04
C PRO A 20 3.57 -2.43 16.35
N GLY A 21 4.65 -3.09 16.77
CA GLY A 21 5.91 -2.43 17.13
C GLY A 21 5.96 -1.82 18.54
N ILE A 22 4.89 -1.88 19.33
CA ILE A 22 4.85 -1.33 20.70
C ILE A 22 4.78 -2.44 21.75
N GLY A 23 5.92 -2.75 22.37
CA GLY A 23 5.97 -3.66 23.52
C GLY A 23 5.51 -3.01 24.84
N LYS A 24 5.22 -3.83 25.87
CA LYS A 24 4.75 -3.37 27.20
C LYS A 24 5.59 -2.25 27.83
N LYS A 25 6.92 -2.30 27.69
CA LYS A 25 7.82 -1.25 28.20
C LYS A 25 7.64 0.08 27.45
N SER A 26 7.54 0.04 26.13
CA SER A 26 7.28 1.22 25.30
C SER A 26 5.89 1.79 25.57
N ALA A 27 4.88 0.94 25.71
CA ALA A 27 3.52 1.32 26.07
C ALA A 27 3.45 2.03 27.42
N LEU A 28 4.13 1.52 28.46
CA LEU A 28 4.23 2.19 29.77
C LEU A 28 4.88 3.57 29.65
N ARG A 29 5.96 3.69 28.87
CA ARG A 29 6.62 4.99 28.64
C ARG A 29 5.68 5.99 27.97
N LEU A 30 4.91 5.56 26.96
CA LEU A 30 3.93 6.40 26.28
C LEU A 30 2.78 6.81 27.21
N ALA A 31 2.23 5.87 28.00
CA ALA A 31 1.14 6.16 28.92
C ALA A 31 1.54 7.16 30.01
N ILE A 32 2.75 7.02 30.59
CA ILE A 32 3.28 7.99 31.56
C ILE A 32 3.55 9.36 30.89
N HIS A 33 4.00 9.37 29.64
CA HIS A 33 4.20 10.60 28.88
C HIS A 33 2.87 11.35 28.66
N LEU A 34 1.80 10.64 28.33
CA LEU A 34 0.46 11.22 28.21
C LEU A 34 -0.07 11.78 29.54
N LEU A 35 0.19 11.12 30.67
CA LEU A 35 -0.19 11.64 32.00
C LEU A 35 0.48 12.99 32.36
N ARG A 36 1.60 13.33 31.72
CA ARG A 36 2.34 14.58 31.94
C ARG A 36 1.96 15.68 30.95
N ARG A 37 1.16 15.36 29.93
CA ARG A 37 0.65 16.31 28.94
C ARG A 37 -0.57 17.04 29.49
N ASP A 38 -0.92 18.15 28.86
CA ASP A 38 -2.19 18.83 29.12
C ASP A 38 -3.36 17.88 28.81
N ALA A 39 -4.42 17.94 29.61
CA ALA A 39 -5.60 17.09 29.40
C ALA A 39 -6.22 17.29 28.01
N ILE A 40 -6.18 18.53 27.49
CA ILE A 40 -6.70 18.89 26.17
C ILE A 40 -5.91 18.17 25.06
N ASP A 41 -4.59 18.12 25.15
CA ASP A 41 -3.75 17.42 24.16
C ASP A 41 -4.05 15.92 24.11
N VAL A 42 -4.25 15.30 25.27
CA VAL A 42 -4.56 13.86 25.39
C VAL A 42 -5.96 13.56 24.85
N GLU A 43 -6.93 14.43 25.14
CA GLU A 43 -8.28 14.33 24.61
C GLU A 43 -8.31 14.47 23.08
N LEU A 44 -7.58 15.46 22.53
CA LEU A 44 -7.44 15.64 21.08
C LEU A 44 -6.84 14.41 20.40
N LEU A 45 -5.81 13.80 20.99
CA LEU A 45 -5.23 12.55 20.48
C LEU A 45 -6.26 11.41 20.45
N GLY A 46 -6.95 11.18 21.57
CA GLY A 46 -7.96 10.12 21.69
C GLY A 46 -9.11 10.32 20.70
N ASN A 47 -9.64 11.54 20.62
CA ASN A 47 -10.72 11.89 19.70
C ASN A 47 -10.28 11.76 18.24
N SER A 48 -9.04 12.10 17.90
CA SER A 48 -8.53 11.94 16.52
C SER A 48 -8.48 10.48 16.09
N LEU A 49 -8.06 9.57 16.98
CA LEU A 49 -8.04 8.13 16.70
C LEU A 49 -9.45 7.55 16.55
N ILE A 50 -10.37 7.94 17.42
CA ILE A 50 -11.79 7.54 17.36
C ILE A 50 -12.41 8.05 16.07
N LYS A 51 -12.20 9.33 15.74
CA LYS A 51 -12.70 9.98 14.53
C LYS A 51 -12.18 9.28 13.28
N MET A 52 -10.87 9.06 13.18
CA MET A 52 -10.25 8.33 12.06
C MET A 52 -10.91 6.97 11.87
N ARG A 53 -11.03 6.14 12.92
CA ARG A 53 -11.63 4.80 12.79
C ARG A 53 -13.08 4.83 12.32
N ASN A 54 -13.87 5.82 12.73
CA ASN A 54 -15.30 5.87 12.47
C ASN A 54 -15.66 6.61 11.16
N GLU A 55 -14.87 7.60 10.78
CA GLU A 55 -15.17 8.48 9.64
C GLU A 55 -14.33 8.17 8.39
N THR A 56 -13.24 7.40 8.51
CA THR A 56 -12.44 7.03 7.32
C THR A 56 -13.28 6.21 6.35
N GLN A 57 -13.33 6.65 5.10
CA GLN A 57 -14.02 5.97 4.02
C GLN A 57 -13.02 5.47 2.98
N PHE A 58 -13.51 4.64 2.06
CA PHE A 58 -12.77 4.19 0.90
C PHE A 58 -13.33 4.85 -0.35
N CYS A 59 -12.43 5.28 -1.23
CA CYS A 59 -12.76 5.86 -2.51
C CYS A 59 -13.58 4.89 -3.35
N LYS A 60 -14.76 5.32 -3.82
CA LYS A 60 -15.64 4.49 -4.65
C LYS A 60 -15.01 4.06 -5.98
N ARG A 61 -13.99 4.78 -6.46
CA ARG A 61 -13.34 4.55 -7.76
C ARG A 61 -12.08 3.69 -7.69
N CYS A 62 -11.26 3.85 -6.66
CA CYS A 62 -9.95 3.20 -6.58
C CYS A 62 -9.67 2.48 -5.26
N HIS A 63 -10.61 2.49 -4.32
CA HIS A 63 -10.50 1.87 -2.99
C HIS A 63 -9.36 2.36 -2.11
N ASN A 64 -8.74 3.51 -2.44
CA ASN A 64 -7.81 4.18 -1.55
C ASN A 64 -8.54 4.86 -0.37
N ILE A 65 -7.83 5.16 0.71
CA ILE A 65 -8.36 5.97 1.83
C ILE A 65 -8.84 7.34 1.31
N SER A 66 -9.99 7.77 1.82
CA SER A 66 -10.62 9.03 1.44
C SER A 66 -11.48 9.59 2.58
N ASP A 67 -11.51 10.93 2.68
CA ASP A 67 -12.41 11.66 3.59
C ASP A 67 -13.78 11.96 2.93
N GLY A 68 -13.95 11.63 1.65
CA GLY A 68 -15.21 11.76 0.91
C GLY A 68 -15.39 10.64 -0.12
N GLU A 69 -16.32 10.81 -1.06
CA GLU A 69 -16.64 9.74 -2.04
C GLU A 69 -15.46 9.39 -2.97
N LEU A 70 -14.62 10.37 -3.30
CA LEU A 70 -13.43 10.23 -4.13
C LEU A 70 -12.20 10.73 -3.37
N CYS A 71 -11.12 9.95 -3.40
CA CYS A 71 -9.85 10.36 -2.82
C CYS A 71 -9.24 11.55 -3.58
N GLU A 72 -8.28 12.22 -2.95
CA GLU A 72 -7.60 13.39 -3.54
C GLU A 72 -6.95 13.09 -4.89
N VAL A 73 -6.36 11.89 -5.04
CA VAL A 73 -5.74 11.44 -6.29
C VAL A 73 -6.78 11.31 -7.41
N CYS A 74 -7.94 10.72 -7.13
CA CYS A 74 -9.00 10.56 -8.12
C CYS A 74 -9.66 11.89 -8.51
N ARG A 75 -9.79 12.81 -7.55
CA ARG A 75 -10.41 14.14 -7.77
C ARG A 75 -9.47 15.12 -8.47
N SER A 76 -8.16 14.93 -8.36
CA SER A 76 -7.17 15.89 -8.88
C SER A 76 -7.15 15.92 -10.42
N PRO A 77 -7.42 17.06 -11.07
CA PRO A 77 -7.35 17.18 -12.54
C PRO A 77 -5.91 17.25 -13.07
N LYS A 78 -4.92 17.40 -12.18
CA LYS A 78 -3.50 17.40 -12.54
C LYS A 78 -2.94 15.99 -12.75
N ARG A 79 -3.69 14.96 -12.33
CA ARG A 79 -3.30 13.55 -12.45
C ARG A 79 -3.66 13.01 -13.82
N GLU A 80 -2.89 12.05 -14.28
CA GLU A 80 -3.16 11.37 -15.54
C GLU A 80 -4.11 10.18 -15.31
N HIS A 81 -5.40 10.38 -15.57
CA HIS A 81 -6.40 9.31 -15.38
C HIS A 81 -6.35 8.19 -16.43
N SER A 82 -5.59 8.34 -17.52
CA SER A 82 -5.39 7.29 -18.53
C SER A 82 -4.45 6.17 -18.09
N THR A 83 -3.75 6.35 -16.96
CA THR A 83 -2.76 5.39 -16.46
C THR A 83 -3.11 4.96 -15.04
N ILE A 84 -3.33 3.66 -14.84
CA ILE A 84 -3.69 3.07 -13.53
C ILE A 84 -2.51 2.27 -12.98
N CYS A 85 -2.07 2.58 -11.76
CA CYS A 85 -1.15 1.74 -11.00
C CYS A 85 -1.92 0.85 -10.02
N VAL A 86 -1.88 -0.45 -10.26
CA VAL A 86 -2.53 -1.47 -9.44
C VAL A 86 -1.60 -1.88 -8.32
N VAL A 87 -2.08 -1.75 -7.09
CA VAL A 87 -1.32 -2.02 -5.86
C VAL A 87 -2.10 -2.95 -4.92
N GLU A 88 -1.40 -3.62 -4.00
CA GLU A 88 -2.04 -4.52 -3.06
C GLU A 88 -2.81 -3.73 -1.99
N ASN A 89 -2.13 -2.78 -1.34
CA ASN A 89 -2.67 -2.06 -0.19
C ASN A 89 -2.32 -0.56 -0.22
N ILE A 90 -2.79 0.18 0.79
CA ILE A 90 -2.62 1.64 0.88
C ILE A 90 -1.17 2.03 1.18
N ASN A 91 -0.39 1.18 1.87
CA ASN A 91 1.02 1.48 2.14
C ASN A 91 1.81 1.56 0.83
N ASP A 92 1.46 0.74 -0.17
CA ASP A 92 2.08 0.78 -1.48
C ASP A 92 1.76 2.10 -2.21
N VAL A 93 0.52 2.61 -2.08
CA VAL A 93 0.15 3.94 -2.61
C VAL A 93 1.06 5.01 -2.01
N ILE A 94 1.21 5.01 -0.68
CA ILE A 94 2.04 5.98 0.04
C ILE A 94 3.50 5.85 -0.40
N ALA A 95 4.01 4.63 -0.53
CA ALA A 95 5.38 4.37 -0.96
C ALA A 95 5.66 4.93 -2.36
N ILE A 96 4.76 4.73 -3.32
CA ILE A 96 4.91 5.23 -4.68
C ILE A 96 4.72 6.76 -4.72
N GLU A 97 3.73 7.31 -4.01
CA GLU A 97 3.52 8.77 -3.94
C GLU A 97 4.73 9.51 -3.37
N ASN A 98 5.39 8.94 -2.36
CA ASN A 98 6.60 9.51 -1.75
C ASN A 98 7.78 9.64 -2.72
N THR A 99 7.77 8.92 -3.85
CA THR A 99 8.79 9.09 -4.90
C THR A 99 8.65 10.43 -5.63
N GLY A 100 7.44 11.00 -5.68
CA GLY A 100 7.11 12.19 -6.47
C GLY A 100 7.23 12.01 -7.99
N GLN A 101 7.49 10.79 -8.48
CA GLN A 101 7.74 10.51 -9.90
C GLN A 101 6.50 10.02 -10.65
N TYR A 102 5.50 9.49 -9.96
CA TYR A 102 4.30 8.95 -10.57
C TYR A 102 3.17 9.98 -10.61
N GLN A 103 2.63 10.26 -11.79
CA GLN A 103 1.54 11.24 -11.99
C GLN A 103 0.18 10.60 -12.31
N GLY A 104 0.14 9.28 -12.48
CA GLY A 104 -1.12 8.57 -12.75
C GLY A 104 -1.99 8.40 -11.50
N VAL A 105 -2.97 7.51 -11.62
CA VAL A 105 -3.93 7.20 -10.55
C VAL A 105 -3.79 5.76 -10.09
N TYR A 106 -4.24 5.46 -8.87
CA TYR A 106 -4.10 4.12 -8.30
C TYR A 106 -5.35 3.27 -8.46
N HIS A 107 -5.20 1.97 -8.20
CA HIS A 107 -6.28 1.05 -7.87
C HIS A 107 -5.80 0.08 -6.78
N VAL A 108 -6.43 0.10 -5.62
CA VAL A 108 -6.07 -0.74 -4.47
C VAL A 108 -6.89 -2.02 -4.53
N LEU A 109 -6.23 -3.18 -4.57
CA LEU A 109 -6.90 -4.48 -4.61
C LEU A 109 -7.46 -4.92 -3.25
N GLY A 110 -6.83 -4.48 -2.15
CA GLY A 110 -7.18 -4.90 -0.80
C GLY A 110 -6.54 -6.22 -0.39
N GLY A 111 -5.54 -6.69 -1.14
CA GLY A 111 -4.86 -7.98 -0.94
C GLY A 111 -4.40 -8.61 -2.25
N ILE A 112 -3.93 -9.85 -2.16
CA ILE A 112 -3.49 -10.69 -3.28
C ILE A 112 -4.19 -12.04 -3.23
N ILE A 113 -4.26 -12.74 -4.37
CA ILE A 113 -4.87 -14.06 -4.45
C ILE A 113 -3.97 -15.06 -3.70
N ALA A 114 -4.49 -15.60 -2.60
CA ALA A 114 -3.79 -16.53 -1.72
C ALA A 114 -4.68 -17.74 -1.42
N PRO A 115 -4.66 -18.79 -2.27
CA PRO A 115 -5.52 -19.96 -2.10
C PRO A 115 -5.32 -20.70 -0.77
N MET A 116 -4.10 -20.67 -0.23
CA MET A 116 -3.79 -21.28 1.08
C MET A 116 -4.45 -20.56 2.25
N GLU A 117 -4.72 -19.26 2.11
CA GLU A 117 -5.45 -18.45 3.10
C GLU A 117 -6.95 -18.38 2.78
N GLY A 118 -7.40 -19.06 1.71
CA GLY A 118 -8.78 -19.03 1.25
C GLY A 118 -9.18 -17.72 0.55
N ILE A 119 -8.22 -16.86 0.19
CA ILE A 119 -8.49 -15.57 -0.47
C ILE A 119 -8.53 -15.78 -1.99
N GLY A 120 -9.72 -15.62 -2.57
CA GLY A 120 -9.94 -15.71 -4.00
C GLY A 120 -10.03 -14.34 -4.69
N PRO A 121 -10.18 -14.31 -6.03
CA PRO A 121 -10.36 -13.05 -6.76
C PRO A 121 -11.61 -12.26 -6.36
N ALA A 122 -12.65 -12.95 -5.89
CA ALA A 122 -13.93 -12.35 -5.48
C ALA A 122 -13.84 -11.59 -4.15
N ASP A 123 -12.84 -11.91 -3.33
CA ASP A 123 -12.58 -11.24 -2.05
C ASP A 123 -11.78 -9.93 -2.24
N LEU A 124 -11.32 -9.69 -3.47
CA LEU A 124 -10.47 -8.56 -3.84
C LEU A 124 -11.23 -7.60 -4.76
N HIS A 125 -10.76 -6.35 -4.82
CA HIS A 125 -11.35 -5.32 -5.67
C HIS A 125 -10.95 -5.44 -7.16
N ILE A 126 -10.74 -6.67 -7.66
CA ILE A 126 -10.33 -6.94 -9.06
C ILE A 126 -11.48 -6.68 -10.03
N GLU A 127 -12.71 -7.06 -9.69
CA GLU A 127 -13.86 -6.84 -10.60
C GLU A 127 -14.09 -5.34 -10.85
N SER A 128 -13.96 -4.52 -9.81
CA SER A 128 -14.08 -3.06 -9.95
C SER A 128 -12.97 -2.46 -10.81
N LEU A 129 -11.76 -3.03 -10.83
CA LEU A 129 -10.69 -2.64 -11.74
C LEU A 129 -11.10 -2.91 -13.19
N PHE A 130 -11.65 -4.10 -13.46
CA PHE A 130 -12.08 -4.47 -14.81
C PHE A 130 -13.23 -3.60 -15.30
N GLN A 131 -14.19 -3.27 -14.42
CA GLN A 131 -15.28 -2.37 -14.76
C GLN A 131 -14.75 -0.97 -15.06
N ARG A 132 -13.85 -0.45 -14.22
CA ARG A 132 -13.21 0.84 -14.41
C ARG A 132 -12.45 0.94 -15.74
N ILE A 133 -11.73 -0.10 -16.14
CA ILE A 133 -11.00 -0.13 -17.42
C ILE A 133 -11.96 -0.17 -18.64
N LYS A 134 -13.17 -0.72 -18.47
CA LYS A 134 -14.18 -0.73 -19.55
C LYS A 134 -14.88 0.62 -19.67
N ASP A 135 -15.17 1.26 -18.54
CA ASP A 135 -15.95 2.51 -18.49
C ASP A 135 -15.08 3.75 -18.78
N GLU A 136 -13.77 3.66 -18.55
CA GLU A 136 -12.81 4.75 -18.72
C GLU A 136 -11.84 4.45 -19.88
N ASP A 137 -11.39 5.49 -20.60
CA ASP A 137 -10.38 5.36 -21.67
C ASP A 137 -8.97 5.17 -21.09
N ILE A 138 -8.74 4.02 -20.45
CA ILE A 138 -7.45 3.64 -19.86
C ILE A 138 -6.51 3.19 -20.96
N LYS A 139 -5.32 3.79 -20.99
CA LYS A 139 -4.27 3.51 -21.97
C LYS A 139 -3.21 2.56 -21.42
N GLU A 140 -2.95 2.61 -20.12
CA GLU A 140 -1.94 1.81 -19.46
C GLU A 140 -2.36 1.33 -18.07
N VAL A 141 -2.06 0.06 -17.78
CA VAL A 141 -2.15 -0.51 -16.44
C VAL A 141 -0.75 -0.96 -16.01
N ILE A 142 -0.29 -0.39 -14.90
CA ILE A 142 0.99 -0.72 -14.26
C ILE A 142 0.72 -1.67 -13.10
N MET A 143 1.32 -2.85 -13.15
CA MET A 143 1.24 -3.87 -12.12
C MET A 143 2.33 -3.64 -11.07
N ALA A 144 1.94 -3.19 -9.88
CA ALA A 144 2.83 -2.87 -8.77
C ALA A 144 2.48 -3.72 -7.53
N LEU A 145 2.27 -5.03 -7.74
CA LEU A 145 2.06 -6.00 -6.66
C LEU A 145 3.41 -6.55 -6.14
N PRO A 146 3.45 -7.12 -4.92
CA PRO A 146 4.67 -7.71 -4.36
C PRO A 146 5.27 -8.78 -5.26
N THR A 147 6.59 -8.97 -5.17
CA THR A 147 7.33 -9.99 -5.91
C THR A 147 7.28 -11.37 -5.23
N THR A 148 6.10 -11.76 -4.75
CA THR A 148 5.82 -13.09 -4.17
C THR A 148 5.14 -13.99 -5.20
N VAL A 149 5.02 -15.28 -4.91
CA VAL A 149 4.34 -16.24 -5.81
C VAL A 149 2.86 -15.86 -5.98
N GLU A 150 2.22 -15.44 -4.88
CA GLU A 150 0.84 -14.96 -4.81
C GLU A 150 0.67 -13.65 -5.59
N GLY A 151 1.62 -12.72 -5.45
CA GLY A 151 1.65 -11.48 -6.23
C GLY A 151 1.79 -11.73 -7.73
N ASP A 152 2.70 -12.64 -8.14
CA ASP A 152 2.87 -13.06 -9.53
C ASP A 152 1.61 -13.76 -10.09
N THR A 153 0.97 -14.60 -9.28
CA THR A 153 -0.28 -15.28 -9.63
C THR A 153 -1.40 -14.26 -9.84
N THR A 154 -1.50 -13.26 -8.96
CA THR A 154 -2.48 -12.17 -9.06
C THR A 154 -2.21 -11.32 -10.31
N ASN A 155 -0.95 -10.99 -10.56
CA ASN A 155 -0.56 -10.26 -11.76
C ASN A 155 -0.96 -11.01 -13.04
N PHE A 156 -0.68 -12.31 -13.09
CA PHE A 156 -1.02 -13.16 -14.23
C PHE A 156 -2.53 -13.29 -14.42
N TYR A 157 -3.30 -13.41 -13.34
CA TYR A 157 -4.76 -13.44 -13.39
C TYR A 157 -5.33 -12.16 -14.01
N ILE A 158 -4.89 -10.99 -13.53
CA ILE A 158 -5.31 -9.69 -14.07
C ILE A 158 -4.90 -9.55 -15.55
N TYR A 159 -3.65 -9.91 -15.89
CA TYR A 159 -3.14 -9.86 -17.27
C TYR A 159 -3.95 -10.73 -18.23
N ARG A 160 -4.30 -11.97 -17.86
CA ARG A 160 -5.10 -12.85 -18.74
C ARG A 160 -6.48 -12.28 -19.06
N ASN A 161 -7.07 -11.52 -18.14
CA ASN A 161 -8.38 -10.90 -18.33
C ASN A 161 -8.29 -9.60 -19.14
N LEU A 162 -7.23 -8.80 -18.95
CA LEU A 162 -7.08 -7.48 -19.58
C LEU A 162 -6.37 -7.49 -20.92
N SER A 163 -5.52 -8.48 -21.21
CA SER A 163 -4.68 -8.52 -22.43
C SER A 163 -5.47 -8.52 -23.75
N LYS A 164 -6.77 -8.79 -23.72
CA LYS A 164 -7.65 -8.70 -24.90
C LYS A 164 -8.25 -7.32 -25.13
N SER A 165 -8.37 -6.50 -24.07
CA SER A 165 -9.05 -5.20 -24.09
C SER A 165 -8.09 -4.03 -23.94
N LEU A 166 -6.89 -4.25 -23.41
CA LEU A 166 -5.90 -3.21 -23.15
C LEU A 166 -4.56 -3.54 -23.81
N ASN A 167 -4.06 -2.59 -24.60
CA ASN A 167 -2.84 -2.79 -25.39
C ASN A 167 -1.55 -2.64 -24.59
N LYS A 168 -1.58 -1.93 -23.45
CA LYS A 168 -0.38 -1.66 -22.64
C LYS A 168 -0.60 -2.06 -21.17
N ILE A 169 -0.01 -3.19 -20.81
CA ILE A 169 0.09 -3.65 -19.43
C ILE A 169 1.58 -3.75 -19.10
N THR A 170 2.02 -3.00 -18.10
CA THR A 170 3.42 -2.95 -17.66
C THR A 170 3.53 -3.45 -16.22
N THR A 171 4.74 -3.78 -15.77
CA THR A 171 5.01 -4.18 -14.38
C THR A 171 6.18 -3.37 -13.86
N ILE A 172 6.20 -3.11 -12.56
CA ILE A 172 7.37 -2.49 -11.92
C ILE A 172 8.62 -3.34 -12.17
N SER A 173 9.75 -2.66 -12.39
CA SER A 173 11.03 -3.33 -12.64
C SER A 173 11.45 -4.16 -11.43
N ARG A 174 12.02 -5.35 -11.69
CA ARG A 174 12.60 -6.22 -10.66
C ARG A 174 14.11 -6.21 -10.84
N GLY A 175 14.85 -5.94 -9.78
CA GLY A 175 16.29 -6.04 -9.83
C GLY A 175 17.04 -5.57 -8.60
N VAL A 176 18.34 -5.42 -8.76
CA VAL A 176 19.28 -4.97 -7.72
C VAL A 176 18.90 -3.56 -7.25
N SER A 177 18.83 -3.37 -5.93
CA SER A 177 18.61 -2.05 -5.33
C SER A 177 19.84 -1.15 -5.48
N ILE A 178 19.62 0.15 -5.69
CA ILE A 178 20.71 1.13 -5.77
C ILE A 178 21.41 1.22 -4.41
N GLY A 179 22.74 1.23 -4.41
CA GLY A 179 23.56 1.38 -3.21
C GLY A 179 23.91 0.07 -2.50
N ASN A 180 23.47 -1.09 -3.01
CA ASN A 180 23.92 -2.40 -2.55
C ASN A 180 25.09 -2.90 -3.41
N GLU A 181 26.02 -3.61 -2.77
CA GLU A 181 27.04 -4.39 -3.48
C GLU A 181 26.43 -5.68 -4.04
N LEU A 182 26.88 -6.09 -5.23
CA LEU A 182 26.33 -7.28 -5.91
C LEU A 182 26.53 -8.56 -5.10
N GLU A 183 27.62 -8.66 -4.33
CA GLU A 183 27.94 -9.82 -3.48
C GLU A 183 26.86 -10.09 -2.42
N TYR A 184 26.12 -9.07 -1.99
CA TYR A 184 25.06 -9.20 -0.99
C TYR A 184 23.65 -9.32 -1.58
N THR A 185 23.53 -9.45 -2.90
CA THR A 185 22.25 -9.65 -3.57
C THR A 185 21.95 -11.14 -3.72
N ASP A 186 20.69 -11.54 -3.51
CA ASP A 186 20.28 -12.93 -3.73
C ASP A 186 20.40 -13.36 -5.20
N GLU A 187 20.71 -14.63 -5.42
CA GLU A 187 20.97 -15.19 -6.75
C GLU A 187 19.77 -15.06 -7.71
N ILE A 188 18.54 -15.10 -7.18
CA ILE A 188 17.31 -15.01 -7.97
C ILE A 188 17.15 -13.58 -8.52
N THR A 189 17.33 -12.57 -7.67
CA THR A 189 17.31 -11.15 -8.06
C THR A 189 18.43 -10.82 -9.03
N LEU A 190 19.65 -11.33 -8.78
CA LEU A 190 20.78 -11.10 -9.67
C LEU A 190 20.57 -11.76 -11.04
N GLY A 191 20.13 -13.02 -11.05
CA GLY A 191 19.79 -13.75 -12.27
C GLY A 191 18.70 -13.05 -13.10
N ARG A 192 17.62 -12.59 -12.45
CA ARG A 192 16.57 -11.78 -13.11
C ARG A 192 17.11 -10.46 -13.66
N SER A 193 18.02 -9.79 -12.94
CA SER A 193 18.61 -8.52 -13.38
C SER A 193 19.50 -8.70 -14.62
N ILE A 194 20.27 -9.79 -14.71
CA ILE A 194 21.11 -10.11 -15.88
C ILE A 194 20.25 -10.42 -17.12
N LEU A 195 19.18 -11.19 -16.94
CA LEU A 195 18.24 -11.52 -18.02
C LEU A 195 17.52 -10.28 -18.56
N ASN A 196 17.11 -9.38 -17.66
CA ASN A 196 16.37 -8.16 -17.98
C ASN A 196 17.25 -6.91 -18.13
N ARG A 197 18.55 -7.08 -18.42
CA ARG A 197 19.47 -5.95 -18.58
C ARG A 197 19.00 -4.99 -19.67
N LEU A 198 19.16 -3.69 -19.43
CA LEU A 198 18.81 -2.64 -20.37
C LEU A 198 20.07 -2.13 -21.11
N PRO A 199 19.94 -1.61 -22.34
CA PRO A 199 20.98 -0.82 -22.97
C PRO A 199 21.44 0.31 -22.04
N TYR A 200 22.75 0.54 -21.95
CA TYR A 200 23.29 1.57 -21.07
C TYR A 200 22.84 3.00 -21.48
N GLU A 201 22.58 3.19 -22.77
CA GLU A 201 22.02 4.44 -23.32
C GLU A 201 20.66 4.77 -22.71
N ASP A 202 19.81 3.76 -22.47
CA ASP A 202 18.50 3.94 -21.83
C ASP A 202 18.62 4.23 -20.33
N TYR A 203 19.75 3.86 -19.71
CA TYR A 203 20.04 4.13 -18.30
C TYR A 203 20.51 5.57 -18.07
N MET A 204 21.27 6.15 -19.00
CA MET A 204 21.79 7.53 -18.89
C MET A 204 20.75 8.61 -19.15
N ASN A 205 19.64 8.27 -19.82
CA ASN A 205 18.59 9.21 -20.23
C ASN A 205 17.42 9.31 -19.23
N LYS A 206 17.56 8.75 -18.02
CA LYS A 206 16.56 8.76 -16.95
C LYS A 206 17.10 9.49 -15.72
#